data_AF-A0A5A7YY49-F1
#
_entry.id   AF-A0A5A7YY49-F1
#
_cell.length_a   1.000
_cell.length_b   1.000
_cell.length_c   1.000
_cell.angle_alpha   90.00
_cell.angle_beta   90.00
_cell.angle_gamma   90.00
#
_symmetry.space_group_name_H-M   'P 1'
#
loop_
_entity.id
_entity.type
_entity.pdbx_description
1 polymer ?
#
loop_
_entity_poly.entity_id
_entity_poly.type
_entity_poly.pdbx_seq_one_letter_code
_entity_poly.pdbx_strand_id
1 'polypeptide(L)'
;MLYAKKTGRDIDEDHLQEAEQMLDNAFPEFRSKSAKGKLIRDQYWSGHNVRELAKRSSHPMRLDQYDLLFVPYSDQAHGAPSVLVDAMFNRNVKPEDMFVQDTIRIGETLIMAINLFLELWDLLEHVPNPAAEDRLAWIAATKIEAEKFGVWPTTPHLHEMLNEHGNETC
;
A
#
# COMPACT_ATOMS: atom_id res chain seq x y z
N MET A 1 25.77 9.58 -3.78
CA MET A 1 26.99 10.34 -4.10
C MET A 1 27.05 11.75 -3.50
N LEU A 2 25.97 12.52 -3.43
CA LEU A 2 26.02 13.89 -2.85
C LEU A 2 26.26 13.93 -1.34
N TYR A 3 25.99 12.86 -0.59
CA TYR A 3 25.94 12.89 0.89
C TYR A 3 27.32 12.95 1.56
N ALA A 4 28.29 12.12 1.16
CA ALA A 4 29.64 12.12 1.75
C ALA A 4 30.35 13.48 1.53
N LYS A 5 30.35 13.98 0.29
CA LYS A 5 30.86 15.31 -0.06
C LYS A 5 30.13 16.44 0.67
N LYS A 6 28.80 16.34 0.84
CA LYS A 6 28.00 17.30 1.65
C LYS A 6 28.29 17.23 3.15
N THR A 7 28.78 16.09 3.65
CA THR A 7 29.09 15.88 5.07
C THR A 7 30.59 16.00 5.36
N GLY A 8 31.41 16.38 4.37
CA GLY A 8 32.85 16.55 4.53
C GLY A 8 33.63 15.25 4.73
N ARG A 9 33.03 14.09 4.40
CA ARG A 9 33.74 12.81 4.41
C ARG A 9 34.46 12.61 3.08
N ASP A 10 35.72 12.19 3.17
CA ASP A 10 36.49 11.81 2.01
C ASP A 10 35.83 10.63 1.28
N ILE A 11 35.89 10.68 -0.04
CA ILE A 11 35.38 9.65 -0.92
C ILE A 11 36.60 8.85 -1.38
N ASP A 12 36.53 7.54 -1.17
CA ASP A 12 37.45 6.60 -1.78
C ASP A 12 37.12 6.50 -3.28
N GLU A 13 37.88 7.24 -4.09
CA GLU A 13 37.65 7.37 -5.53
C GLU A 13 37.85 6.03 -6.27
N ASP A 14 38.75 5.17 -5.78
CA ASP A 14 39.02 3.87 -6.38
C ASP A 14 37.81 2.94 -6.20
N HIS A 15 37.29 2.86 -4.97
CA HIS A 15 36.05 2.12 -4.70
C HIS A 15 34.83 2.70 -5.42
N LEU A 16 34.77 4.03 -5.57
CA LEU A 16 33.69 4.66 -6.33
C LEU A 16 33.74 4.22 -7.80
N GLN A 17 34.92 4.27 -8.41
CA GLN A 17 35.11 3.89 -9.80
C GLN A 17 34.81 2.40 -10.02
N GLU A 18 35.24 1.53 -9.11
CA GLU A 18 34.94 0.09 -9.15
C GLU A 18 33.42 -0.15 -9.05
N ALA A 19 32.73 0.54 -8.13
CA ALA A 19 31.28 0.42 -7.98
C ALA A 19 30.53 0.93 -9.22
N GLU A 20 30.95 2.04 -9.82
CA GLU A 20 30.37 2.54 -11.06
C GLU A 20 30.54 1.54 -12.20
N GLN A 21 31.74 0.99 -12.36
CA GLN A 21 32.06 0.02 -13.39
C GLN A 21 31.33 -1.32 -13.17
N MET A 22 31.18 -1.77 -11.93
CA MET A 22 30.37 -2.94 -11.58
C MET A 22 28.91 -2.69 -11.93
N LEU A 23 28.32 -1.57 -11.50
CA LEU A 23 26.93 -1.27 -11.80
C LEU A 23 26.69 -1.12 -13.32
N ASP A 24 27.71 -0.72 -14.08
CA ASP A 24 27.67 -0.63 -15.54
C ASP A 24 27.93 -1.96 -16.28
N ASN A 25 28.21 -3.06 -15.61
CA ASN A 25 28.48 -4.32 -16.31
C ASN A 25 27.77 -5.52 -15.70
N ALA A 26 27.53 -5.51 -14.38
CA ALA A 26 27.00 -6.64 -13.63
C ALA A 26 25.50 -6.88 -13.85
N PHE A 27 24.74 -5.83 -14.22
CA PHE A 27 23.27 -5.92 -14.30
C PHE A 27 22.72 -5.42 -15.65
N PRO A 28 23.05 -6.09 -16.77
CA PRO A 28 22.54 -5.72 -18.07
C PRO A 28 21.01 -5.78 -18.17
N GLU A 29 20.36 -6.60 -17.34
CA GLU A 29 18.91 -6.80 -17.29
C GLU A 29 18.11 -5.58 -16.82
N PHE A 30 18.73 -4.65 -16.08
CA PHE A 30 18.08 -3.39 -15.66
C PHE A 30 18.37 -2.24 -16.61
N ARG A 31 18.59 -2.52 -17.89
CA ARG A 31 18.88 -1.50 -18.91
C ARG A 31 17.76 -1.44 -19.92
N SER A 32 17.16 -0.27 -20.03
CA SER A 32 16.20 0.04 -21.08
C SER A 32 16.70 1.16 -21.99
N LYS A 33 16.15 1.23 -23.20
CA LYS A 33 16.41 2.35 -24.11
C LYS A 33 15.29 3.38 -23.91
N SER A 34 15.68 4.61 -23.60
CA SER A 34 14.75 5.75 -23.64
C SER A 34 14.20 5.96 -25.06
N ALA A 35 13.12 6.73 -25.17
CA ALA A 35 12.54 7.11 -26.47
C ALA A 35 13.54 7.80 -27.43
N LYS A 36 14.63 8.37 -26.90
CA LYS A 36 15.71 9.02 -27.67
C LYS A 36 16.88 8.08 -27.98
N GLY A 37 16.76 6.78 -27.70
CA GLY A 37 17.80 5.78 -27.91
C GLY A 37 18.91 5.75 -26.84
N LYS A 38 18.88 6.64 -25.85
CA LYS A 38 19.85 6.63 -24.74
C LYS A 38 19.57 5.44 -23.80
N LEU A 39 20.62 4.70 -23.44
CA LEU A 39 20.56 3.68 -22.40
C LEU A 39 20.25 4.34 -21.05
N ILE A 40 19.20 3.88 -20.39
CA ILE A 40 18.81 4.28 -19.04
C ILE A 40 18.73 3.03 -18.17
N ARG A 41 18.90 3.22 -16.86
CA ARG A 41 18.65 2.13 -15.91
C ARG A 41 17.18 2.10 -15.53
N ASP A 42 16.65 0.89 -15.45
CA ASP A 42 15.31 0.67 -14.97
C ASP A 42 15.23 1.01 -13.49
N GLN A 43 14.16 1.72 -13.14
CA GLN A 43 13.92 2.16 -11.77
C GLN A 43 13.36 1.03 -10.90
N TYR A 44 12.85 -0.04 -11.54
CA TYR A 44 12.15 -1.13 -10.88
C TYR A 44 12.77 -2.47 -11.26
N TRP A 45 13.05 -3.29 -10.25
CA TRP A 45 13.69 -4.60 -10.44
C TRP A 45 12.80 -5.59 -11.21
N SER A 46 11.48 -5.47 -11.08
CA SER A 46 10.52 -6.29 -11.81
C SER A 46 10.12 -5.69 -13.17
N GLY A 47 10.67 -4.55 -13.55
CA GLY A 47 10.18 -3.74 -14.69
C GLY A 47 8.82 -3.08 -14.45
N HIS A 48 8.24 -3.24 -13.25
CA HIS A 48 6.92 -2.73 -12.89
C HIS A 48 6.98 -1.87 -11.64
N ASN A 49 6.31 -0.71 -11.68
CA ASN A 49 6.12 0.06 -10.46
C ASN A 49 5.17 -0.67 -9.49
N VAL A 50 5.18 -0.27 -8.22
CA VAL A 50 4.38 -0.93 -7.17
C VAL A 50 2.88 -0.90 -7.49
N ARG A 51 2.37 0.16 -8.13
CA ARG A 51 0.97 0.24 -8.57
C ARG A 51 0.62 -0.79 -9.64
N GLU A 52 1.52 -1.01 -10.61
CA GLU A 52 1.36 -2.04 -11.64
C GLU A 52 1.38 -3.43 -11.04
N LEU A 53 2.25 -3.68 -10.06
CA LEU A 53 2.26 -4.94 -9.32
C LEU A 53 0.95 -5.13 -8.53
N ALA A 54 0.43 -4.07 -7.92
CA ALA A 54 -0.85 -4.11 -7.22
C ALA A 54 -2.01 -4.46 -8.17
N LYS A 55 -2.07 -3.83 -9.36
CA LYS A 55 -3.08 -4.12 -10.40
C LYS A 55 -3.01 -5.55 -10.94
N ARG A 56 -1.82 -6.15 -10.97
CA ARG A 56 -1.60 -7.51 -11.47
C ARG A 56 -1.81 -8.59 -10.42
N SER A 57 -1.99 -8.21 -9.16
CA SER A 57 -2.24 -9.17 -8.10
C SER A 57 -3.58 -9.86 -8.31
N SER A 58 -3.64 -11.15 -8.00
CA SER A 58 -4.89 -11.92 -7.94
C SER A 58 -5.77 -11.49 -6.76
N HIS A 59 -5.22 -10.75 -5.80
CA HIS A 59 -5.94 -10.36 -4.60
C HIS A 59 -6.86 -9.15 -4.88
N PRO A 60 -8.18 -9.26 -4.66
CA PRO A 60 -9.15 -8.25 -5.09
C PRO A 60 -8.90 -6.87 -4.47
N MET A 61 -8.47 -6.81 -3.21
CA MET A 61 -8.20 -5.55 -2.50
C MET A 61 -6.79 -4.99 -2.71
N ARG A 62 -5.92 -5.59 -3.54
CA ARG A 62 -4.51 -5.18 -3.59
C ARG A 62 -4.32 -3.76 -4.09
N LEU A 63 -5.14 -3.35 -5.06
CA LEU A 63 -5.09 -1.99 -5.58
C LEU A 63 -5.56 -0.98 -4.53
N ASP A 64 -6.62 -1.32 -3.78
CA ASP A 64 -7.13 -0.49 -2.70
C ASP A 64 -6.10 -0.37 -1.56
N GLN A 65 -5.42 -1.46 -1.19
CA GLN A 65 -4.30 -1.44 -0.25
C GLN A 65 -3.17 -0.52 -0.70
N TYR A 66 -2.86 -0.53 -2.00
CA TYR A 66 -1.86 0.37 -2.54
C TYR A 66 -2.29 1.84 -2.40
N ASP A 67 -3.51 2.17 -2.82
CA ASP A 67 -4.00 3.55 -2.82
C ASP A 67 -4.28 4.08 -1.39
N LEU A 68 -4.77 3.24 -0.47
CA LEU A 68 -5.15 3.63 0.90
C LEU A 68 -4.00 3.52 1.92
N LEU A 69 -3.10 2.55 1.77
CA LEU A 69 -1.99 2.35 2.73
C LEU A 69 -0.66 2.76 2.12
N PHE A 70 -0.27 2.15 1.00
CA PHE A 70 1.09 2.32 0.48
C PHE A 70 1.39 3.76 0.05
N VAL A 71 0.49 4.41 -0.70
CA VAL A 71 0.71 5.77 -1.18
C VAL A 71 0.91 6.76 -0.02
N PRO A 72 -0.01 6.85 0.97
CA PRO A 72 0.20 7.75 2.11
C PRO A 72 1.47 7.45 2.92
N TYR A 73 1.75 6.16 3.20
CA TYR A 73 2.94 5.78 3.96
C TYR A 73 4.24 6.07 3.21
N SER A 74 4.29 5.78 1.90
CA SER A 74 5.43 6.08 1.04
C SER A 74 5.69 7.59 0.99
N ASP A 75 4.63 8.39 0.85
CA ASP A 75 4.73 9.85 0.83
C ASP A 75 5.24 10.41 2.16
N GLN A 76 4.77 9.86 3.29
CA GLN A 76 5.27 10.20 4.64
C GLN A 76 6.73 9.77 4.85
N ALA A 77 7.09 8.54 4.45
CA ALA A 77 8.42 7.98 4.64
C ALA A 77 9.49 8.72 3.81
N HIS A 78 9.12 9.22 2.63
CA HIS A 78 10.01 10.02 1.80
C HIS A 78 10.03 11.50 2.17
N GLY A 79 9.26 11.91 3.18
CA GLY A 79 9.44 13.16 3.92
C GLY A 79 9.36 14.41 3.07
N ALA A 80 8.68 14.38 1.92
CA ALA A 80 8.44 15.57 1.12
C ALA A 80 7.39 16.43 1.84
N PRO A 81 7.77 17.53 2.52
CA PRO A 81 6.83 18.26 3.39
C PRO A 81 5.67 18.87 2.60
N SER A 82 5.90 19.16 1.31
CA SER A 82 4.87 19.62 0.38
C SER A 82 3.82 18.55 0.08
N VAL A 83 4.19 17.27 0.05
CA VAL A 83 3.27 16.17 -0.21
C VAL A 83 2.38 15.91 0.99
N LEU A 84 2.91 16.04 2.21
CA LEU A 84 2.08 16.03 3.43
C LEU A 84 1.03 17.16 3.39
N VAL A 85 1.42 18.37 2.98
CA VAL A 85 0.49 19.50 2.85
C VAL A 85 -0.54 19.24 1.76
N ASP A 86 -0.16 18.74 0.60
CA ASP A 86 -1.12 18.48 -0.49
C ASP A 86 -2.01 17.24 -0.21
N ALA A 87 -1.54 16.28 0.61
CA ALA A 87 -2.31 15.15 1.09
C ALA A 87 -3.28 15.54 2.22
N MET A 88 -2.87 16.40 3.15
CA MET A 88 -3.70 16.89 4.25
C MET A 88 -4.62 18.05 3.83
N PHE A 89 -4.25 18.81 2.80
CA PHE A 89 -4.97 19.99 2.32
C PHE A 89 -5.01 20.00 0.80
N ASN A 90 -5.94 19.23 0.23
CA ASN A 90 -6.19 19.28 -1.20
C ASN A 90 -6.74 20.66 -1.57
N ARG A 91 -5.87 21.50 -2.16
CA ARG A 91 -6.14 22.92 -2.44
C ARG A 91 -7.33 23.16 -3.38
N ASN A 92 -7.82 22.11 -4.04
CA ASN A 92 -8.93 22.16 -4.98
C ASN A 92 -10.27 21.70 -4.37
N VAL A 93 -10.29 21.37 -3.09
CA VAL A 93 -11.46 20.83 -2.38
C VAL A 93 -11.87 21.80 -1.27
N LYS A 94 -13.17 21.96 -1.07
CA LYS A 94 -13.66 22.80 0.03
C LYS A 94 -13.30 22.14 1.37
N PRO A 95 -12.98 22.92 2.42
CA PRO A 95 -12.62 22.36 3.72
C PRO A 95 -13.64 21.34 4.26
N GLU A 96 -14.93 21.59 4.05
CA GLU A 96 -16.01 20.70 4.48
C GLU A 96 -15.97 19.34 3.76
N ASP A 97 -15.71 19.35 2.45
CA ASP A 97 -15.60 18.16 1.63
C ASP A 97 -14.35 17.33 2.02
N MET A 98 -13.28 17.99 2.50
CA MET A 98 -12.10 17.30 3.01
C MET A 98 -12.40 16.50 4.28
N PHE A 99 -13.13 17.07 5.24
CA PHE A 99 -13.49 16.36 6.48
C PHE A 99 -14.39 15.14 6.21
N VAL A 100 -15.32 15.27 5.26
CA VAL A 100 -16.17 14.14 4.84
C VAL A 100 -15.34 13.05 4.17
N GLN A 101 -14.42 13.41 3.27
CA GLN A 101 -13.54 12.44 2.62
C GLN A 101 -12.59 11.74 3.59
N ASP A 102 -12.04 12.47 4.58
CA ASP A 102 -11.19 11.88 5.61
C ASP A 102 -11.97 10.90 6.49
N THR A 103 -13.21 11.25 6.86
CA THR A 103 -14.10 10.37 7.63
C THR A 103 -14.32 9.05 6.88
N ILE A 104 -14.61 9.11 5.58
CA ILE A 104 -14.78 7.93 4.72
C ILE A 104 -13.48 7.11 4.66
N ARG A 105 -12.34 7.74 4.40
CA ARG A 105 -11.03 7.06 4.32
C ARG A 105 -10.65 6.35 5.61
N ILE A 106 -10.98 6.94 6.77
CA ILE A 106 -10.78 6.31 8.08
C ILE A 106 -11.60 5.02 8.15
N GLY A 107 -12.89 5.07 7.77
CA GLY A 107 -13.75 3.88 7.72
C GLY A 107 -13.21 2.79 6.79
N GLU A 108 -12.81 3.16 5.57
CA GLU A 108 -12.22 2.24 4.59
C GLU A 108 -10.93 1.59 5.11
N THR A 109 -10.07 2.38 5.76
CA THR A 109 -8.81 1.90 6.35
C THR A 109 -9.06 0.92 7.48
N LEU A 110 -10.03 1.19 8.36
CA LEU A 110 -10.41 0.29 9.45
C LEU A 110 -10.95 -1.04 8.92
N ILE A 111 -11.86 -1.00 7.94
CA ILE A 111 -12.41 -2.21 7.30
C ILE A 111 -11.27 -3.02 6.66
N MET A 112 -10.38 -2.37 5.93
CA MET A 112 -9.27 -3.03 5.27
C MET A 112 -8.30 -3.67 6.26
N ALA A 113 -7.96 -2.98 7.35
CA ALA A 113 -7.08 -3.52 8.39
C ALA A 113 -7.67 -4.79 9.02
N ILE A 114 -8.97 -4.82 9.25
CA ILE A 114 -9.66 -5.97 9.84
C ILE A 114 -9.75 -7.13 8.85
N ASN A 115 -10.07 -6.86 7.58
CA ASN A 115 -10.04 -7.91 6.54
C ASN A 115 -8.65 -8.51 6.39
N LEU A 116 -7.61 -7.68 6.30
CA LEU A 116 -6.21 -8.15 6.23
C LEU A 116 -5.82 -8.96 7.47
N PHE A 117 -6.29 -8.58 8.65
CA PHE A 117 -6.04 -9.31 9.88
C PHE A 117 -6.70 -10.70 9.86
N LEU A 118 -7.97 -10.78 9.44
CA LEU A 118 -8.68 -12.05 9.30
C LEU A 118 -8.04 -12.96 8.25
N GLU A 119 -7.73 -12.41 7.05
CA GLU A 119 -7.03 -13.11 5.99
C GLU A 119 -5.66 -13.64 6.45
N LEU A 120 -4.89 -12.81 7.17
CA LEU A 120 -3.61 -13.24 7.73
C LEU A 120 -3.80 -14.36 8.74
N TRP A 121 -4.80 -14.26 9.62
CA TRP A 121 -5.07 -15.27 10.63
C TRP A 121 -5.38 -16.63 10.00
N ASP A 122 -6.21 -16.66 8.96
CA ASP A 122 -6.57 -17.89 8.23
C ASP A 122 -5.35 -18.54 7.53
N LEU A 123 -4.31 -17.77 7.20
CA LEU A 123 -3.07 -18.27 6.61
C LEU A 123 -2.08 -18.83 7.65
N LEU A 124 -2.31 -18.62 8.95
CA LEU A 124 -1.39 -19.06 10.01
C LEU A 124 -1.73 -20.47 10.51
N GLU A 125 -1.15 -21.49 9.89
CA GLU A 125 -1.41 -22.92 10.15
C GLU A 125 -1.23 -23.39 11.61
N HIS A 126 -0.50 -22.63 12.43
CA HIS A 126 -0.19 -22.99 13.82
C HIS A 126 -0.91 -22.13 14.86
N VAL A 127 -1.70 -21.15 14.42
CA VAL A 127 -2.49 -20.33 15.31
C VAL A 127 -3.89 -20.94 15.39
N PRO A 128 -4.41 -21.23 16.60
CA PRO A 128 -5.77 -21.72 16.74
C PRO A 128 -6.75 -20.75 16.07
N ASN A 129 -7.63 -21.28 15.22
CA ASN A 129 -8.69 -20.47 14.65
C ASN A 129 -9.64 -20.02 15.77
N PRO A 130 -9.99 -18.72 15.83
CA PRO A 130 -11.01 -18.23 16.75
C PRO A 130 -12.33 -18.96 16.50
N ALA A 131 -13.15 -19.06 17.54
CA ALA A 131 -14.48 -19.64 17.39
C ALA A 131 -15.27 -18.83 16.35
N ALA A 132 -16.18 -19.49 15.61
CA ALA A 132 -16.98 -18.83 14.59
C ALA A 132 -17.77 -17.64 15.17
N GLU A 133 -18.25 -17.77 16.40
CA GLU A 133 -18.95 -16.72 17.16
C GLU A 133 -18.09 -15.47 17.37
N ASP A 134 -16.80 -15.65 17.71
CA ASP A 134 -15.86 -14.54 17.92
C ASP A 134 -15.60 -13.79 16.61
N ARG A 135 -15.41 -14.52 15.51
CA ARG A 135 -15.22 -13.91 14.17
C ARG A 135 -16.44 -13.09 13.75
N LEU A 136 -17.63 -13.64 13.94
CA LEU A 136 -18.89 -12.94 13.65
C LEU A 136 -19.06 -11.70 14.53
N ALA A 137 -18.69 -11.79 15.81
CA ALA A 137 -18.74 -10.64 16.72
C ALA A 137 -17.78 -9.53 16.27
N TRP A 138 -16.56 -9.86 15.83
CA TRP A 138 -15.61 -8.87 15.30
C TRP A 138 -16.10 -8.24 14.00
N ILE A 139 -16.65 -9.03 13.08
CA ILE A 139 -17.24 -8.52 11.83
C ILE A 139 -18.42 -7.59 12.14
N ALA A 140 -19.31 -7.98 13.06
CA ALA A 140 -20.45 -7.16 13.48
C ALA A 140 -20.00 -5.84 14.15
N ALA A 141 -19.02 -5.89 15.04
CA ALA A 141 -18.46 -4.71 15.67
C ALA A 141 -17.81 -3.76 14.64
N THR A 142 -17.08 -4.32 13.67
CA THR A 142 -16.48 -3.58 12.55
C THR A 142 -17.53 -2.92 11.69
N LYS A 143 -18.62 -3.64 11.39
CA LYS A 143 -19.79 -3.13 10.68
C LYS A 143 -20.35 -1.89 11.38
N ILE A 144 -20.64 -2.00 12.67
CA ILE A 144 -21.21 -0.92 13.48
C ILE A 144 -20.28 0.28 13.47
N GLU A 145 -18.96 0.06 13.54
CA GLU A 145 -17.99 1.13 13.50
C GLU A 145 -17.92 1.79 12.13
N ALA A 146 -17.84 1.03 11.04
CA ALA A 146 -17.79 1.54 9.67
C ALA A 146 -19.04 2.36 9.28
N GLU A 147 -20.22 1.94 9.74
CA GLU A 147 -21.46 2.68 9.53
C GLU A 147 -21.41 4.10 10.12
N LYS A 148 -20.66 4.33 11.20
CA LYS A 148 -20.45 5.68 11.78
C LYS A 148 -19.70 6.61 10.83
N PHE A 149 -18.89 6.05 9.94
CA PHE A 149 -18.11 6.77 8.94
C PHE A 149 -18.82 6.87 7.59
N GLY A 150 -20.05 6.35 7.47
CA GLY A 150 -20.79 6.31 6.22
C GLY A 150 -20.23 5.32 5.20
N VAL A 151 -19.40 4.37 5.65
CA VAL A 151 -18.76 3.36 4.81
C VAL A 151 -19.43 2.01 5.06
N TRP A 152 -19.87 1.33 4.00
CA TRP A 152 -20.41 -0.02 4.08
C TRP A 152 -19.67 -0.90 3.07
N PRO A 153 -19.22 -2.13 3.42
CA PRO A 153 -18.36 -2.88 2.54
C PRO A 153 -19.14 -3.41 1.34
N THR A 154 -18.63 -3.11 0.15
CA THR A 154 -18.87 -3.85 -1.10
C THR A 154 -17.76 -4.89 -1.36
N THR A 155 -16.89 -5.14 -0.37
CA THR A 155 -15.76 -6.05 -0.55
C THR A 155 -16.20 -7.52 -0.55
N PRO A 156 -15.71 -8.35 -1.50
CA PRO A 156 -16.22 -9.70 -1.74
C PRO A 156 -16.18 -10.63 -0.53
N HIS A 157 -15.12 -10.55 0.29
CA HIS A 157 -14.89 -11.53 1.35
C HIS A 157 -15.87 -11.41 2.53
N LEU A 158 -16.20 -10.17 2.94
CA LEU A 158 -17.25 -9.92 3.95
C LEU A 158 -18.63 -10.31 3.42
N HIS A 159 -18.87 -10.15 2.11
CA HIS A 159 -20.13 -10.56 1.51
C HIS A 159 -20.30 -12.09 1.49
N GLU A 160 -19.22 -12.84 1.24
CA GLU A 160 -19.22 -14.31 1.31
C GLU A 160 -19.44 -14.80 2.75
N MET A 161 -18.70 -14.30 3.73
CA MET A 161 -18.85 -14.70 5.14
C MET A 161 -20.23 -14.40 5.72
N LEU A 162 -20.86 -13.29 5.31
CA LEU A 162 -22.21 -12.93 5.73
C LEU A 162 -23.30 -13.77 5.01
N ASN A 163 -23.05 -14.20 3.78
CA ASN A 163 -23.98 -15.04 3.02
C ASN A 163 -23.93 -16.51 3.44
N GLU A 164 -22.76 -17.03 3.82
CA GLU A 164 -22.60 -18.43 4.25
C GLU A 164 -23.38 -18.73 5.54
N HIS A 165 -23.45 -17.78 6.47
CA HIS A 165 -24.21 -17.91 7.72
C HIS A 165 -25.69 -17.48 7.61
N GLY A 166 -26.09 -16.81 6.53
CA GLY A 166 -27.49 -16.43 6.29
C GLY A 166 -28.39 -17.58 5.80
N ASN A 167 -27.79 -18.68 5.33
CA ASN A 167 -28.50 -19.84 4.76
C ASN A 167 -28.72 -21.00 5.73
N GLU A 168 -28.26 -20.90 7.00
CA GLU A 168 -28.46 -21.95 8.01
C GLU A 168 -29.71 -21.73 8.90
N THR A 169 -30.49 -20.68 8.64
CA THR A 169 -31.71 -20.34 9.42
C THR A 169 -33.01 -20.33 8.61
N CYS A 170 -33.12 -21.15 7.56
CA CYS A 170 -34.41 -21.45 6.90
C CYS A 170 -34.67 -22.96 6.85
#